data_AF-A0A6G4XGK0-F1
#
_entry.id   AF-A0A6G4XGK0-F1
#
_cell.length_a   1.000
_cell.length_b   1.000
_cell.length_c   1.000
_cell.angle_alpha   90.00
_cell.angle_beta   90.00
_cell.angle_gamma   90.00
#
_symmetry.space_group_name_H-M   'P 1'
#
loop_
_entity.id
_entity.type
_entity.pdbx_description
1 polymer ?
#
loop_
_entity_poly.entity_id
_entity_poly.type
_entity_poly.pdbx_seq_one_letter_code
_entity_poly.pdbx_strand_id
1 'polypeptide(L)' 'MIADRGAGELPDGVDPSQVEAARRALRCGGLAELREATQAPLTTRRFLANLTGSFQRTGFRFPTDPAQAVRELCGRP' A
#
# COMPACT_ATOMS: atom_id res chain seq x y z
N MET A 1 7.66 -2.36 -14.28
CA MET A 1 6.21 -2.57 -14.55
C MET A 1 5.49 -1.23 -14.38
N ILE A 2 4.22 -1.06 -14.78
CA ILE A 2 3.47 0.19 -14.49
C ILE A 2 3.38 0.46 -12.97
N ALA A 3 3.47 -0.58 -12.15
CA ALA A 3 3.41 -0.53 -10.69
C ALA A 3 4.63 0.12 -10.00
N ASP A 4 5.74 0.36 -10.71
CA ASP A 4 6.99 0.92 -10.14
C ASP A 4 7.16 2.42 -10.40
N ARG A 5 6.15 3.09 -10.96
CA ARG A 5 6.18 4.53 -11.19
C ARG A 5 6.12 5.25 -9.84
N GLY A 6 7.24 5.87 -9.44
CA GLY A 6 7.35 6.63 -8.18
C GLY A 6 8.73 6.62 -7.51
N ALA A 7 9.71 5.91 -8.09
CA ALA A 7 11.10 5.86 -7.59
C ALA A 7 12.03 6.92 -8.20
N GLY A 8 11.55 7.73 -9.15
CA GLY A 8 12.32 8.79 -9.79
C GLY A 8 12.37 10.10 -8.98
N GLU A 9 12.98 11.11 -9.58
CA GLU A 9 13.02 12.47 -9.06
C GLU A 9 11.61 13.06 -8.97
N LEU A 10 11.38 13.88 -7.94
CA LEU A 10 10.06 14.45 -7.68
C LEU A 10 9.83 15.67 -8.58
N PRO A 11 8.64 15.81 -9.17
CA PRO A 11 8.27 17.04 -9.88
C PRO A 11 8.23 18.25 -8.94
N ASP A 12 8.41 19.43 -9.52
CA ASP A 12 8.25 20.70 -8.81
C ASP A 12 6.84 20.81 -8.19
N GLY A 13 6.77 21.31 -6.96
CA GLY A 13 5.53 21.46 -6.21
C GLY A 13 5.05 20.20 -5.46
N VAL A 14 5.77 19.08 -5.58
CA VAL A 14 5.52 17.89 -4.74
C VAL A 14 6.32 18.01 -3.45
N ASP A 15 5.63 17.95 -2.31
CA ASP A 15 6.28 17.93 -0.99
C ASP A 15 6.98 16.57 -0.75
N PRO A 16 8.32 16.54 -0.61
CA PRO A 16 9.06 15.30 -0.40
C PRO A 16 8.66 14.58 0.89
N SER A 17 8.26 15.30 1.93
CA SER A 17 7.85 14.73 3.22
C SER A 17 6.55 13.92 3.10
N GLN A 18 5.62 14.41 2.27
CA GLN A 18 4.37 13.71 1.97
C GLN A 18 4.61 12.44 1.16
N VAL A 19 5.57 12.47 0.23
CA VAL A 19 5.98 11.28 -0.53
C VAL A 19 6.63 10.25 0.37
N GLU A 20 7.50 10.68 1.30
CA GLU A 20 8.12 9.76 2.26
C GLU A 20 7.06 9.10 3.16
N ALA A 21 6.13 9.88 3.70
CA ALA A 21 5.01 9.37 4.49
C ALA A 21 4.15 8.38 3.68
N ALA A 22 3.85 8.68 2.42
CA ALA A 22 3.09 7.78 1.54
C ALA A 22 3.85 6.47 1.33
N ARG A 23 5.15 6.55 0.98
CA ARG A 23 6.02 5.38 0.82
C ARG A 23 6.06 4.53 2.09
N ARG A 24 6.07 5.16 3.28
CA ARG A 24 6.02 4.47 4.56
C ARG A 24 4.67 3.78 4.78
N ALA A 25 3.54 4.48 4.59
CA ALA A 25 2.20 3.92 4.75
C ALA A 25 1.97 2.69 3.85
N LEU A 26 2.50 2.69 2.63
CA LEU A 26 2.44 1.56 1.69
C LEU A 26 3.16 0.29 2.17
N ARG A 27 3.89 0.33 3.28
CA ARG A 27 4.56 -0.83 3.89
C ARG A 27 3.89 -1.28 5.19
N CYS A 28 2.76 -0.70 5.56
CA CYS A 28 2.09 -0.96 6.83
C CYS A 28 0.71 -1.63 6.64
N GLY A 29 0.34 -2.50 7.58
CA GLY A 29 -0.98 -3.09 7.73
C GLY A 29 -1.64 -3.55 6.43
N GLY A 30 -2.94 -3.25 6.28
CA GLY A 30 -3.73 -3.64 5.11
C GLY A 30 -3.22 -3.11 3.76
N LEU A 31 -2.46 -2.00 3.74
CA LEU A 31 -1.83 -1.52 2.50
C LEU A 31 -0.67 -2.43 2.08
N ALA A 32 0.15 -2.90 3.02
CA ALA A 32 1.20 -3.87 2.73
C ALA A 32 0.61 -5.17 2.18
N GLU A 33 -0.45 -5.68 2.82
CA GLU A 33 -1.14 -6.89 2.37
C GLU A 33 -1.75 -6.74 0.97
N LEU A 34 -2.38 -5.59 0.68
CA LEU A 34 -2.94 -5.32 -0.64
C LEU A 34 -1.86 -5.24 -1.72
N ARG A 35 -0.70 -4.64 -1.40
CA ARG A 35 0.44 -4.61 -2.31
C ARG A 35 1.02 -5.99 -2.54
N GLU A 36 1.18 -6.80 -1.49
CA GLU A 36 1.62 -8.18 -1.68
C GLU A 36 0.64 -8.99 -2.53
N ALA A 37 -0.66 -8.84 -2.30
CA ALA A 37 -1.70 -9.53 -3.06
C ALA A 37 -1.65 -9.20 -4.57
N THR A 38 -1.18 -8.01 -4.94
CA THR A 38 -1.14 -7.52 -6.33
C THR A 38 0.24 -7.60 -6.99
N GLN A 39 1.33 -7.61 -6.22
CA GLN A 39 2.70 -7.53 -6.74
C GLN A 39 3.50 -8.83 -6.56
N ALA A 40 3.13 -9.69 -5.61
CA ALA A 40 3.85 -10.93 -5.38
C ALA A 40 3.58 -11.97 -6.48
N PRO A 41 4.53 -12.88 -6.76
CA PRO A 41 4.29 -14.00 -7.66
C PRO A 41 3.04 -14.81 -7.29
N LEU A 42 2.22 -15.14 -8.28
CA LEU A 42 0.99 -15.89 -8.07
C LEU A 42 1.32 -17.38 -7.86
N THR A 43 1.34 -17.80 -6.60
CA THR A 43 1.42 -19.22 -6.19
C THR A 43 0.04 -19.76 -5.85
N THR A 44 -0.17 -21.07 -5.80
CA THR A 44 -1.45 -21.67 -5.38
C THR A 44 -1.90 -21.21 -4.00
N ARG A 45 -0.96 -21.12 -3.05
CA ARG A 45 -1.22 -20.58 -1.71
C ARG A 45 -1.67 -19.12 -1.77
N ARG A 46 -0.97 -18.30 -2.54
CA ARG A 46 -1.30 -16.87 -2.69
C ARG A 46 -2.62 -16.68 -3.43
N PHE A 47 -2.92 -17.52 -4.43
CA PHE A 47 -4.20 -17.52 -5.13
C PHE A 47 -5.36 -17.73 -4.15
N LEU A 48 -5.27 -18.76 -3.30
CA LEU A 48 -6.30 -19.02 -2.28
C LEU A 48 -6.41 -17.87 -1.28
N ALA A 49 -5.27 -17.33 -0.79
CA ALA A 49 -5.27 -16.18 0.12
C ALA A 49 -5.85 -14.90 -0.53
N ASN A 50 -5.61 -14.71 -1.82
CA ASN A 50 -6.14 -13.60 -2.60
C ASN A 50 -7.66 -13.74 -2.78
N LEU A 51 -8.14 -14.95 -3.10
CA LEU A 51 -9.54 -15.26 -3.28
C LEU A 51 -10.33 -15.07 -1.97
N THR A 52 -9.91 -15.69 -0.88
CA THR A 52 -10.65 -15.64 0.39
C THR A 52 -10.61 -14.26 1.04
N GLY A 53 -9.46 -13.58 1.01
CA GLY A 53 -9.34 -12.23 1.58
C GLY A 53 -9.87 -11.10 0.69
N SER A 54 -10.38 -11.41 -0.52
CA SER A 54 -10.85 -10.39 -1.47
C SER A 54 -12.00 -9.55 -0.89
N PHE A 55 -12.96 -10.19 -0.21
CA PHE A 55 -14.10 -9.52 0.41
C PHE A 55 -13.69 -8.43 1.40
N GLN A 56 -12.73 -8.73 2.29
CA GLN A 56 -12.23 -7.77 3.27
C GLN A 56 -11.50 -6.61 2.59
N ARG A 57 -10.72 -6.90 1.54
CA ARG A 57 -9.97 -5.90 0.77
C ARG A 57 -10.88 -5.00 -0.07
N THR A 58 -12.00 -5.49 -0.60
CA THR A 58 -12.97 -4.68 -1.34
C THR A 58 -13.58 -3.57 -0.48
N GLY A 59 -13.78 -3.84 0.81
CA GLY A 59 -14.28 -2.85 1.77
C GLY A 59 -13.19 -1.99 2.42
N PHE A 60 -11.91 -2.23 2.14
CA PHE A 60 -10.80 -1.58 2.82
C PHE A 60 -10.73 -0.08 2.45
N ARG A 61 -10.68 0.77 3.47
CA ARG A 61 -10.56 2.23 3.36
C ARG A 61 -9.37 2.71 4.18
N PHE A 62 -8.71 3.75 3.69
CA PHE A 62 -7.57 4.38 4.36
C PHE A 62 -7.61 5.91 4.12
N PRO A 63 -7.00 6.71 5.00
CA PRO A 63 -6.92 8.16 4.85
C PRO A 63 -6.17 8.58 3.58
N THR A 64 -6.62 9.65 2.93
CA THR A 64 -5.91 10.23 1.78
C THR A 64 -4.65 11.00 2.19
N ASP A 65 -4.64 11.60 3.39
CA ASP A 65 -3.45 12.25 3.95
C ASP A 65 -2.39 11.19 4.33
N PRO A 66 -1.19 11.20 3.70
CA PRO A 66 -0.15 10.22 3.96
C PRO A 66 0.31 10.18 5.42
N ALA A 67 0.40 11.33 6.08
CA ALA A 67 0.82 11.40 7.48
C ALA A 67 -0.23 10.73 8.40
N GLN A 68 -1.51 10.96 8.16
CA GLN A 68 -2.59 10.27 8.84
C GLN A 68 -2.60 8.76 8.57
N ALA A 69 -2.41 8.36 7.31
CA ALA A 69 -2.34 6.95 6.93
C ALA A 69 -1.21 6.21 7.67
N VAL A 70 -0.03 6.84 7.83
CA VAL A 70 1.07 6.28 8.64
C VAL A 70 0.62 6.04 10.08
N ARG A 71 -0.03 7.02 10.71
CA ARG A 71 -0.48 6.90 12.11
C ARG A 71 -1.50 5.78 12.30
N GLU A 72 -2.46 5.66 11.39
CA GLU A 72 -3.54 4.68 11.52
C GLU A 72 -3.12 3.26 11.14
N LEU A 73 -2.24 3.10 10.14
CA LEU A 73 -1.90 1.79 9.57
C LEU A 73 -0.60 1.20 10.13
N CYS A 74 0.37 2.02 10.56
CA CYS A 74 1.65 1.52 11.07
C CYS A 74 1.64 1.24 12.59
N GLY A 75 0.60 1.67 13.30
CA GLY A 75 0.44 1.39 14.74
C GLY A 75 -0.40 0.14 15.05
N ARG A 76 -0.93 -0.52 14.03
CA ARG A 76 -1.76 -1.73 14.16
C ARG A 76 -0.97 -2.92 13.59
N PRO A 77 -0.72 -3.98 14.38
CA PRO A 77 0.00 -5.17 13.92
C PRO A 77 -0.80 -5.97 12.89
#